data_AF-X1K4S5-F1
#
_entry.id   AF-X1K4S5-F1
#
_cell.length_a   1.000
_cell.length_b   1.000
_cell.length_c   1.000
_cell.angle_alpha   90.00
_cell.angle_beta   90.00
_cell.angle_gamma   90.00
#
_symmetry.space_group_name_H-M   'P 1'
#
loop_
_entity.id
_entity.type
_entity.pdbx_description
1 polymer ?
#
loop_
_entity_poly.entity_id
_entity_poly.type
_entity_poly.pdbx_seq_one_letter_code
_entity_poly.pdbx_strand_id
1 'polypeptide(L)'
;MNIEKRVIENIDKNKDDVIKFLRELISFPSVTGNELKIQQFIAKKLKEMNLKIDMWEPDHNELKKHPAYVPVKNGYTNRPNLVGICKGAGNGKSLLFNGHVDVIPAKPLSVYPLQRDMLS
;
A
#
# COMPACT_ATOMS: atom_id res chain seq x y z
N MET A 1 -28.18 2.54 -18.75
CA MET A 1 -26.80 2.01 -18.67
C MET A 1 -26.60 1.39 -17.30
N ASN A 2 -26.21 0.12 -17.20
CA ASN A 2 -26.08 -0.56 -15.90
C ASN A 2 -24.85 -0.03 -15.11
N ILE A 3 -24.81 -0.28 -13.80
CA ILE A 3 -23.77 0.25 -12.91
C ILE A 3 -22.37 -0.25 -13.30
N GLU A 4 -22.26 -1.53 -13.70
CA GLU A 4 -21.03 -2.16 -14.13
C GLU A 4 -20.40 -1.42 -15.32
N LYS A 5 -21.17 -1.18 -16.39
CA LYS A 5 -20.67 -0.47 -17.57
C LYS A 5 -20.22 0.94 -17.22
N ARG A 6 -20.91 1.62 -16.30
CA ARG A 6 -20.51 2.97 -15.83
C ARG A 6 -19.17 2.95 -15.09
N VAL A 7 -18.92 1.91 -14.28
CA VAL A 7 -17.65 1.75 -13.57
C VAL A 7 -16.53 1.48 -14.57
N ILE A 8 -16.72 0.57 -15.53
CA ILE A 8 -15.72 0.24 -16.55
C ILE A 8 -15.37 1.48 -17.38
N GLU A 9 -16.36 2.21 -17.90
CA GLU A 9 -16.10 3.44 -18.66
C GLU A 9 -15.38 4.51 -17.82
N ASN A 10 -15.65 4.57 -16.52
CA ASN A 10 -14.93 5.49 -15.64
C ASN A 10 -13.46 5.06 -15.45
N ILE A 11 -13.18 3.76 -15.35
CA ILE A 11 -11.81 3.25 -15.28
C ILE A 11 -11.07 3.60 -16.57
N ASP A 12 -11.67 3.35 -17.74
CA ASP A 12 -11.06 3.63 -19.04
C ASP A 12 -10.74 5.12 -19.22
N LYS A 13 -11.66 6.00 -18.81
CA LYS A 13 -11.46 7.46 -18.86
C LYS A 13 -10.31 7.95 -17.97
N ASN A 14 -10.01 7.24 -16.89
CA ASN A 14 -8.98 7.61 -15.92
C ASN A 14 -7.72 6.73 -16.04
N LYS A 15 -7.56 6.00 -17.15
CA LYS A 15 -6.44 5.05 -17.35
C LYS A 15 -5.07 5.69 -17.13
N ASP A 16 -4.86 6.90 -17.63
CA ASP A 16 -3.57 7.58 -17.52
C ASP A 16 -3.24 7.95 -16.06
N ASP A 17 -4.25 8.34 -15.27
CA ASP A 17 -4.09 8.62 -13.84
C ASP A 17 -3.76 7.33 -13.06
N VAL A 18 -4.39 6.21 -13.41
CA VAL A 18 -4.07 4.90 -12.82
C VAL A 18 -2.63 4.50 -13.12
N ILE A 19 -2.20 4.65 -14.37
CA ILE A 19 -0.82 4.36 -14.78
C ILE A 19 0.16 5.30 -14.06
N LYS A 20 -0.14 6.59 -13.98
CA LYS A 20 0.69 7.57 -13.27
C LYS A 20 0.83 7.22 -11.80
N PHE A 21 -0.28 6.93 -11.12
CA PHE A 21 -0.28 6.54 -9.71
C PHE A 21 0.53 5.27 -9.48
N LEU A 22 0.37 4.26 -10.35
CA LEU A 22 1.16 3.03 -10.28
C LEU A 22 2.66 3.31 -10.46
N ARG A 23 3.05 4.15 -11.41
CA ARG A 23 4.46 4.52 -11.65
C ARG A 23 5.08 5.22 -10.44
N GLU A 24 4.34 6.13 -9.82
CA GLU A 24 4.76 6.77 -8.57
C GLU A 24 4.89 5.73 -7.45
N LEU A 25 3.91 4.83 -7.31
CA LEU A 25 3.91 3.78 -6.29
C LEU A 25 5.11 2.84 -6.40
N ILE A 26 5.45 2.37 -7.60
CA ILE A 26 6.60 1.46 -7.81
C ILE A 26 7.96 2.16 -7.75
N SER A 27 8.00 3.49 -7.76
CA SER A 27 9.23 4.26 -7.61
C SER A 27 9.79 4.24 -6.18
N PHE A 28 8.96 3.87 -5.18
CA PHE A 28 9.40 3.74 -3.80
C PHE A 28 10.13 2.41 -3.59
N PRO A 29 11.40 2.41 -3.15
CA PRO A 29 12.15 1.18 -2.87
C PRO A 29 11.74 0.59 -1.51
N SER A 30 10.50 0.08 -1.43
CA SER A 30 9.86 -0.45 -0.22
C SER A 30 10.33 -1.86 0.14
N VAL A 31 11.63 -2.16 -0.04
CA VAL A 31 12.19 -3.42 0.45
C VAL A 31 11.90 -3.55 1.94
N THR A 32 11.49 -4.74 2.40
CA THR A 32 11.11 -5.00 3.81
C THR A 32 12.05 -4.28 4.79
N GLY A 33 11.49 -3.36 5.59
CA GLY A 33 12.22 -2.43 6.45
C GLY A 33 12.17 -0.95 6.02
N ASN A 34 11.82 -0.67 4.76
CA ASN A 34 11.78 0.68 4.18
C ASN A 34 10.35 1.13 3.79
N GLU A 35 9.33 0.61 4.47
CA GLU A 35 7.92 0.80 4.11
C GLU A 35 7.38 2.22 4.43
N LEU A 36 8.02 2.98 5.33
CA LEU A 36 7.48 4.27 5.79
C LEU A 36 7.10 5.25 4.66
N LYS A 37 7.99 5.44 3.67
CA LYS A 37 7.77 6.44 2.61
C LYS A 37 6.59 6.07 1.71
N ILE A 38 6.47 4.79 1.32
CA ILE A 38 5.35 4.33 0.51
C ILE A 38 4.03 4.39 1.30
N GLN A 39 4.04 4.07 2.59
CA GLN A 39 2.86 4.19 3.44
C GLN A 39 2.40 5.65 3.59
N GLN A 40 3.34 6.60 3.77
CA GLN A 40 3.00 8.03 3.80
C GLN A 40 2.41 8.52 2.48
N PHE A 41 2.94 8.04 1.34
CA PHE A 41 2.40 8.34 0.01
C PHE A 41 0.96 7.83 -0.15
N ILE A 42 0.70 6.57 0.20
CA ILE A 42 -0.65 5.98 0.14
C ILE A 42 -1.59 6.70 1.12
N ALA A 43 -1.13 7.02 2.33
CA ALA A 43 -1.93 7.75 3.32
C ALA A 43 -2.38 9.12 2.78
N LYS A 44 -1.50 9.83 2.07
CA LYS A 44 -1.88 11.07 1.38
C LYS A 44 -2.97 10.82 0.33
N LYS A 45 -2.84 9.77 -0.49
CA LYS A 45 -3.85 9.45 -1.51
C LYS A 45 -5.21 9.10 -0.90
N LEU A 46 -5.23 8.32 0.18
CA LEU A 46 -6.47 7.98 0.88
C LEU A 46 -7.11 9.22 1.54
N LYS A 47 -6.31 10.18 2.03
CA LYS A 47 -6.82 11.49 2.51
C LYS A 47 -7.44 12.31 1.39
N GLU A 48 -6.83 12.36 0.21
CA GLU A 48 -7.39 13.03 -0.98
C GLU A 48 -8.74 12.44 -1.39
N MET A 49 -8.97 11.15 -1.10
CA MET A 49 -10.25 10.47 -1.31
C MET A 49 -11.26 10.69 -0.16
N ASN A 50 -10.95 11.55 0.82
CA ASN A 50 -11.75 11.84 2.01
C ASN A 50 -11.99 10.63 2.95
N LEU A 51 -11.05 9.66 2.97
CA LEU A 51 -11.11 8.56 3.93
C LEU A 51 -10.54 8.99 5.30
N LYS A 52 -11.12 8.45 6.38
CA LYS A 52 -10.50 8.54 7.70
C LYS A 52 -9.27 7.63 7.73
N ILE A 53 -8.13 8.17 8.13
CA ILE A 53 -6.87 7.43 8.18
C ILE A 53 -6.55 7.02 9.59
N ASP A 54 -6.08 5.79 9.73
CA ASP A 54 -5.40 5.28 10.91
C ASP A 54 -4.06 4.65 10.47
N MET A 55 -2.95 5.14 11.02
CA MET A 55 -1.60 4.69 10.66
C MET A 55 -0.77 4.57 11.94
N TRP A 56 -0.23 3.37 12.18
CA TRP A 56 0.48 3.07 13.42
C TRP A 56 1.61 2.06 13.16
N GLU A 57 2.63 2.10 14.00
CA GLU A 57 3.65 1.04 14.03
C GLU A 57 3.18 -0.10 14.93
N PRO A 58 3.24 -1.36 14.46
CA PRO A 58 2.90 -2.49 15.31
C PRO A 58 3.80 -2.60 16.54
N ASP A 59 3.19 -2.85 17.70
CA ASP A 59 3.94 -3.15 18.93
C ASP A 59 4.48 -4.57 18.89
N HIS A 60 5.81 -4.69 18.80
CA HIS A 60 6.49 -5.98 18.72
C HIS A 60 6.28 -6.85 19.97
N ASN A 61 6.19 -6.25 21.16
CA ASN A 61 6.00 -6.99 22.40
C ASN A 61 4.57 -7.51 22.53
N GLU A 62 3.58 -6.74 22.09
CA GLU A 62 2.19 -7.21 22.03
C GLU A 62 2.02 -8.33 20.99
N LEU A 63 2.63 -8.19 19.81
CA LEU A 63 2.56 -9.22 18.76
C LEU A 63 3.14 -10.56 19.19
N LYS A 64 4.24 -10.56 19.96
CA LYS A 64 4.88 -11.79 20.50
C LYS A 64 3.95 -12.63 21.37
N LYS A 65 2.90 -12.04 21.95
CA LYS A 65 1.92 -12.75 22.78
C LYS A 65 0.92 -13.57 21.96
N HIS A 66 0.81 -13.30 20.66
CA HIS A 66 -0.17 -13.95 19.79
C HIS A 66 0.28 -15.36 19.37
N PRO A 67 -0.58 -16.39 19.40
CA PRO A 67 -0.19 -17.77 19.06
C PRO A 67 0.28 -17.95 17.62
N ALA A 68 -0.18 -17.10 16.70
CA ALA A 68 0.25 -17.10 15.29
C ALA A 68 1.48 -16.20 15.02
N TYR A 69 2.18 -15.74 16.07
CA TYR A 69 3.35 -14.87 15.91
C TYR A 69 4.50 -15.60 15.20
N VAL A 70 5.10 -14.91 14.22
CA VAL A 70 6.32 -15.36 13.56
C VAL A 70 7.47 -14.40 13.92
N PRO A 71 8.61 -14.90 14.43
CA PRO A 71 9.77 -14.08 14.75
C PRO A 71 10.27 -13.25 13.56
N VAL A 72 10.45 -11.94 13.79
CA VAL A 72 11.02 -11.01 12.81
C VAL A 72 12.39 -10.53 13.28
N LYS A 73 13.34 -10.37 12.34
CA LYS A 73 14.72 -9.96 12.66
C LYS A 73 14.84 -8.47 13.01
N ASN A 74 14.09 -7.61 12.31
CA ASN A 74 14.30 -6.16 12.33
C ASN A 74 13.18 -5.36 13.00
N GLY A 75 12.30 -6.02 13.77
CA GLY A 75 11.15 -5.35 14.42
C GLY A 75 10.23 -4.62 13.42
N TYR A 76 9.58 -3.55 13.89
CA TYR A 76 8.58 -2.78 13.15
C TYR A 76 8.82 -1.27 13.09
N THR A 77 9.97 -0.80 13.59
CA THR A 77 10.33 0.63 13.53
C THR A 77 10.38 1.12 12.08
N ASN A 78 9.67 2.20 11.77
CA ASN A 78 9.44 2.74 10.43
C ASN A 78 8.69 1.79 9.47
N ARG A 79 7.94 0.83 10.01
CA ARG A 79 7.15 -0.14 9.24
C ARG A 79 5.66 -0.06 9.60
N PRO A 80 5.01 1.11 9.42
CA PRO A 80 3.65 1.29 9.88
C PRO A 80 2.65 0.46 9.05
N ASN A 81 1.58 0.04 9.70
CA ASN A 81 0.35 -0.35 9.03
C ASN A 81 -0.49 0.90 8.74
N LEU A 82 -1.27 0.83 7.67
CA LEU A 82 -2.14 1.90 7.23
C LEU A 82 -3.53 1.36 6.93
N VAL A 83 -4.55 2.00 7.49
CA VAL A 83 -5.96 1.72 7.24
C VAL A 83 -6.66 2.99 6.79
N GLY A 84 -7.34 2.92 5.64
CA GLY A 84 -8.29 3.93 5.18
C GLY A 84 -9.72 3.47 5.39
N ILE A 85 -10.53 4.28 6.06
CA ILE A 85 -11.92 3.94 6.41
C ILE A 85 -12.86 4.83 5.63
N CYS A 86 -13.67 4.22 4.76
CA CYS A 86 -14.86 4.83 4.16
C CYS A 86 -16.08 4.37 4.95
N LYS A 87 -16.69 5.25 5.74
CA LYS A 87 -17.85 4.89 6.57
C LYS A 87 -19.07 4.70 5.67
N GLY A 88 -19.64 3.50 5.69
CA GLY A 88 -20.89 3.22 4.98
C GLY A 88 -22.07 4.02 5.54
N ALA A 89 -23.08 4.26 4.69
CA ALA A 89 -24.27 5.04 5.01
C ALA A 89 -25.56 4.19 5.14
N GLY A 90 -25.47 2.87 5.06
CA GLY A 90 -26.64 1.98 5.09
C GLY A 90 -26.34 0.59 5.67
N ASN A 91 -27.33 -0.30 5.60
CA ASN A 91 -27.29 -1.63 6.24
C ASN A 91 -26.66 -2.73 5.36
N GLY A 92 -25.75 -2.36 4.47
CA GLY A 92 -25.01 -3.30 3.63
C GLY A 92 -23.90 -4.03 4.40
N LYS A 93 -23.28 -5.02 3.75
CA LYS A 93 -22.10 -5.71 4.30
C LYS A 93 -20.88 -4.79 4.26
N SER A 94 -20.06 -4.83 5.31
CA SER A 94 -18.73 -4.22 5.30
C SER A 94 -17.78 -4.99 4.37
N LEU A 95 -16.86 -4.27 3.73
CA LEU A 95 -15.79 -4.83 2.91
C LEU A 95 -14.44 -4.41 3.46
N LEU A 96 -13.50 -5.36 3.48
CA LEU A 96 -12.10 -5.11 3.82
C LEU A 96 -11.25 -5.47 2.60
N PHE A 97 -10.53 -4.48 2.07
CA PHE A 97 -9.48 -4.68 1.08
C PHE A 97 -8.15 -4.67 1.82
N ASN A 98 -7.41 -5.77 1.76
CA ASN A 98 -6.10 -5.91 2.39
C ASN A 98 -5.04 -6.20 1.32
N GLY A 99 -3.86 -5.64 1.51
CA GLY A 99 -2.69 -5.83 0.66
C GLY A 99 -1.43 -5.42 1.40
N HIS A 100 -0.28 -5.78 0.86
CA HIS A 100 1.03 -5.39 1.38
C HIS A 100 1.79 -4.57 0.33
N VAL A 101 2.73 -3.75 0.78
CA VAL A 101 3.46 -2.80 -0.05
C VAL A 101 4.97 -2.99 0.02
N ASP A 102 5.43 -3.92 0.87
CA ASP A 102 6.81 -4.32 0.91
C ASP A 102 7.16 -5.25 -0.26
N VAL A 103 8.39 -5.11 -0.76
CA VAL A 103 8.91 -5.90 -1.87
C VAL A 103 10.20 -6.62 -1.49
N ILE A 104 10.58 -7.62 -2.29
CA ILE A 104 11.88 -8.25 -2.18
C ILE A 104 12.96 -7.42 -2.90
N PRO A 105 14.24 -7.53 -2.49
CA PRO A 105 15.33 -6.85 -3.19
C PRO A 105 15.41 -7.28 -4.67
N ALA A 106 15.45 -6.31 -5.59
CA ALA A 106 15.66 -6.57 -7.01
C ALA A 106 17.15 -6.80 -7.32
N LYS A 107 17.71 -7.93 -6.89
CA LYS A 107 19.11 -8.29 -7.11
C LYS A 107 19.25 -9.59 -7.93
N PRO A 108 20.32 -9.70 -8.74
CA PRO A 108 21.34 -8.68 -9.01
C PRO A 108 20.84 -7.60 -10.00
N LEU A 109 21.19 -6.33 -9.80
CA LEU A 109 20.76 -5.24 -10.69
C LEU A 109 21.31 -5.36 -12.11
N SER A 110 22.38 -6.13 -12.31
CA SER A 110 22.98 -6.37 -13.63
C SER A 110 22.04 -7.05 -14.62
N VAL A 111 21.04 -7.81 -14.14
CA VAL A 111 20.03 -8.44 -15.01
C VAL A 111 18.78 -7.57 -15.21
N TYR A 112 18.72 -6.39 -14.55
CA TYR A 112 17.62 -5.43 -14.64
C TYR A 112 18.13 -4.04 -15.05
N PRO A 113 18.45 -3.83 -16.35
CA PRO A 113 19.10 -2.61 -16.82
C PRO A 113 18.34 -1.32 -16.45
N LEU A 114 17.00 -1.36 -16.52
CA LEU A 114 16.15 -0.20 -16.22
C LEU A 114 16.10 0.16 -14.73
N GLN A 115 16.36 -0.78 -13.82
CA GLN A 115 16.37 -0.51 -12.38
C GLN A 115 17.72 0.01 -11.90
N ARG A 116 18.80 -0.28 -12.64
CA ARG A 116 20.14 0.24 -12.33
C ARG A 116 20.17 1.78 -12.33
N ASP A 117 19.48 2.40 -13.29
CA ASP A 117 19.48 3.85 -13.48
C ASP A 117 18.49 4.59 -12.54
N MET A 118 17.51 3.88 -11.95
CA MET A 118 16.54 4.46 -11.00
C MET A 118 17.05 4.53 -9.56
N LEU A 119 18.05 3.72 -9.21
CA LEU A 119 18.59 3.59 -7.85
C LEU A 119 19.97 4.23 -7.67
N SER A 120 20.55 4.76 -8.76
CA SER A 120 21.78 5.58 -8.79
C SER A 120 21.48 7.06 -8.67
#